data_AF-A0A2R7KNY4-F1
#
_entry.id   AF-A0A2R7KNY4-F1
#
_cell.length_a   1.000
_cell.length_b   1.000
_cell.length_c   1.000
_cell.angle_alpha   90.00
_cell.angle_beta   90.00
_cell.angle_gamma   90.00
#
_symmetry.space_group_name_H-M   'P 1'
#
loop_
_entity.id
_entity.type
_entity.pdbx_description
1 polymer ?
#
loop_
_entity_poly.entity_id
_entity_poly.type
_entity_poly.pdbx_seq_one_letter_code
_entity_poly.pdbx_strand_id
1 'polypeptide(L)'
;SNETQSAAFDDFRNNRLIIADRLAADHYGAGAVIPRYGDANNPIPAETDPNYKVYVANQGYPIGYTKSNQAVLLPAFLAAYSGGNASSSSTDIFRSFPIPNWSIKYNGLMRYKFFKDKFKRFSLQNNYRASYTINQFRSNFDFTEKPGGQDVNTNFFNKTIMSNINLVEQFSPLIRMDFELKSSLRVLTEIKKDRALSMSFDNNLLTEVKGMEYVVGLGYRFKDVIFSSRLADSPTGIIKSDINLKADFSYRNNQTLVRYLDYDNNQLAAGQNIWSLKLTADYAFSKNLTAIFYYDHSFSKAVISTSFPLTNIRSGFTLRYNFGN
;
A
#
# COMPACT_ATOMS: atom_id res chain seq x y z
N SER A 1 -0.02 3.11 12.42
CA SER A 1 -1.44 3.52 12.30
C SER A 1 -2.34 2.30 12.38
N ASN A 2 -3.23 2.26 13.36
CA ASN A 2 -4.30 1.26 13.47
C ASN A 2 -5.66 1.94 13.23
N GLU A 3 -6.75 1.29 13.60
CA GLU A 3 -8.12 1.83 13.48
C GLU A 3 -8.34 3.02 14.44
N THR A 4 -7.70 3.03 15.60
CA THR A 4 -7.95 4.04 16.63
C THR A 4 -7.02 5.25 16.55
N GLN A 5 -5.79 5.08 16.07
CA GLN A 5 -4.75 6.12 16.10
C GLN A 5 -3.84 6.07 14.87
N SER A 6 -3.49 7.26 14.37
CA SER A 6 -2.55 7.42 13.26
C SER A 6 -1.89 8.79 13.30
N ALA A 7 -0.63 8.85 13.74
CA ALA A 7 0.14 10.10 13.78
C ALA A 7 0.09 10.87 12.45
N ALA A 8 0.35 10.20 11.31
CA ALA A 8 0.25 10.85 10.00
C ALA A 8 -1.15 11.36 9.64
N PHE A 9 -2.21 10.79 10.22
CA PHE A 9 -3.57 11.30 10.00
C PHE A 9 -3.87 12.50 10.91
N ASP A 10 -3.37 12.47 12.13
CA ASP A 10 -3.47 13.59 13.08
C ASP A 10 -2.66 14.79 12.58
N ASP A 11 -1.44 14.55 12.07
CA ASP A 11 -0.64 15.54 11.37
C ASP A 11 -1.39 16.10 10.17
N PHE A 12 -2.06 15.27 9.37
CA PHE A 12 -2.90 15.75 8.28
C PHE A 12 -3.99 16.70 8.78
N ARG A 13 -4.74 16.32 9.83
CA ARG A 13 -5.79 17.17 10.39
C ARG A 13 -5.25 18.51 10.89
N ASN A 14 -4.09 18.51 11.55
CA ASN A 14 -3.44 19.69 12.09
C ASN A 14 -2.84 20.60 11.00
N ASN A 15 -2.24 20.00 9.96
CA ASN A 15 -1.61 20.71 8.85
C ASN A 15 -2.60 21.55 8.04
N ARG A 16 -3.90 21.25 8.10
CA ARG A 16 -4.94 22.03 7.40
C ARG A 16 -4.90 23.51 7.80
N LEU A 17 -4.81 23.82 9.09
CA LEU A 17 -4.77 25.21 9.55
C LEU A 17 -3.49 25.90 9.10
N ILE A 18 -2.35 25.21 9.23
CA ILE A 18 -1.02 25.72 8.82
C ILE A 18 -1.02 26.09 7.33
N ILE A 19 -1.56 25.21 6.49
CA ILE A 19 -1.65 25.48 5.05
C ILE A 19 -2.64 26.60 4.76
N ALA A 20 -3.80 26.62 5.43
CA ALA A 20 -4.79 27.67 5.23
C ALA A 20 -4.20 29.06 5.54
N ASP A 21 -3.43 29.18 6.63
CA ASP A 21 -2.71 30.40 6.99
C ASP A 21 -1.70 30.83 5.91
N ARG A 22 -0.96 29.87 5.33
CA ARG A 22 -0.01 30.16 4.24
C ARG A 22 -0.71 30.67 2.98
N LEU A 23 -1.76 29.98 2.54
CA LEU A 23 -2.54 30.38 1.37
C LEU A 23 -3.19 31.75 1.57
N ALA A 24 -3.69 32.01 2.79
CA ALA A 24 -4.25 33.30 3.14
C ALA A 24 -3.20 34.42 3.15
N ALA A 25 -2.00 34.17 3.69
CA ALA A 25 -0.91 35.14 3.64
C ALA A 25 -0.49 35.50 2.21
N ASP A 26 -0.48 34.51 1.30
CA ASP A 26 -0.20 34.73 -0.12
C ASP A 26 -1.33 35.52 -0.81
N HIS A 27 -2.59 35.30 -0.42
CA HIS A 27 -3.76 35.97 -0.99
C HIS A 27 -3.97 37.41 -0.49
N TYR A 28 -3.96 37.61 0.83
CA TYR A 28 -4.20 38.91 1.47
C TYR A 28 -2.95 39.79 1.55
N GLY A 29 -1.77 39.21 1.32
CA GLY A 29 -0.47 39.89 1.37
C GLY A 29 0.26 39.67 2.69
N ALA A 30 1.58 39.53 2.61
CA ALA A 30 2.44 39.29 3.77
C ALA A 30 2.37 40.46 4.78
N GLY A 31 2.03 40.14 6.03
CA GLY A 31 1.92 41.13 7.12
C GLY A 31 0.57 41.85 7.23
N ALA A 32 -0.38 41.56 6.32
CA ALA A 32 -1.75 42.05 6.46
C ALA A 32 -2.50 41.28 7.56
N VAL A 33 -3.50 41.93 8.16
CA VAL A 33 -4.42 41.26 9.09
C VAL A 33 -5.29 40.32 8.29
N ILE A 34 -5.14 39.01 8.52
CA ILE A 34 -5.91 37.97 7.85
C ILE A 34 -7.28 37.86 8.53
N PRO A 35 -8.41 38.08 7.83
CA PRO A 35 -9.74 37.89 8.39
C PRO A 35 -9.98 36.40 8.69
N ARG A 36 -10.59 36.08 9.83
CA ARG A 36 -10.83 34.71 10.30
C ARG A 36 -12.28 34.48 10.70
N TYR A 37 -12.76 33.25 10.51
CA TYR A 37 -14.08 32.86 11.01
C TYR A 37 -14.13 32.96 12.54
N GLY A 38 -15.08 33.74 13.06
CA GLY A 38 -15.28 33.95 14.49
C GLY A 38 -14.43 35.06 15.11
N ASP A 39 -13.76 35.89 14.30
CA ASP A 39 -13.14 37.13 14.79
C ASP A 39 -14.18 38.25 14.99
N ALA A 40 -13.75 39.40 15.53
CA ALA A 40 -14.66 40.52 15.83
C ALA A 40 -15.30 41.13 14.56
N ASN A 41 -14.64 41.04 13.41
CA ASN A 41 -15.13 41.57 12.14
C ASN A 41 -15.96 40.55 11.35
N ASN A 42 -15.83 39.25 11.67
CA ASN A 42 -16.49 38.12 11.04
C ASN A 42 -17.06 37.19 12.13
N PRO A 43 -17.99 37.69 12.98
CA PRO A 43 -18.53 36.92 14.09
C PRO A 43 -19.30 35.68 13.60
N ILE A 44 -19.39 34.66 14.44
CA ILE A 44 -20.24 33.50 14.16
C ILE A 44 -21.70 33.98 14.08
N PRO A 45 -22.41 33.75 12.95
CA PRO A 45 -23.81 34.16 12.79
C PRO A 45 -24.75 33.43 13.76
N ALA A 46 -26.01 33.87 13.82
CA ALA A 46 -27.05 33.16 14.58
C ALA A 46 -27.34 31.77 14.00
N GLU A 47 -27.85 30.83 14.81
CA GLU A 47 -28.12 29.45 14.38
C GLU A 47 -29.09 29.33 13.19
N THR A 48 -29.91 30.38 12.98
CA THR A 48 -30.87 30.49 11.87
C THR A 48 -30.23 30.88 10.54
N ASP A 49 -28.97 31.33 10.55
CA ASP A 49 -28.24 31.70 9.34
C ASP A 49 -27.77 30.42 8.61
N PRO A 50 -27.97 30.31 7.28
CA PRO A 50 -27.48 29.17 6.49
C PRO A 50 -25.97 28.89 6.66
N ASN A 51 -25.17 29.93 6.91
CA ASN A 51 -23.72 29.83 7.06
C ASN A 51 -23.26 29.50 8.49
N TYR A 52 -24.16 29.43 9.47
CA TYR A 52 -23.82 29.14 10.87
C TYR A 52 -22.91 27.91 11.01
N LYS A 53 -23.30 26.79 10.38
CA LYS A 53 -22.54 25.53 10.43
C LYS A 53 -21.14 25.68 9.83
N VAL A 54 -20.98 26.48 8.79
CA VAL A 54 -19.67 26.72 8.15
C VAL A 54 -18.79 27.55 9.08
N TYR A 55 -19.31 28.61 9.70
CA TYR A 55 -18.55 29.47 10.61
C TYR A 55 -18.14 28.73 11.88
N VAL A 56 -19.05 27.97 12.51
CA VAL A 56 -18.74 27.18 13.71
C VAL A 56 -17.69 26.11 13.39
N ALA A 57 -17.82 25.39 12.28
CA ALA A 57 -16.90 24.31 11.93
C ALA A 57 -15.49 24.78 11.57
N ASN A 58 -15.34 26.04 11.12
CA ASN A 58 -14.09 26.62 10.63
C ASN A 58 -13.55 27.73 11.54
N GLN A 59 -14.02 27.84 12.79
CA GLN A 59 -13.55 28.85 13.72
C GLN A 59 -12.01 28.89 13.79
N GLY A 60 -11.44 30.08 13.65
CA GLY A 60 -10.00 30.29 13.63
C GLY A 60 -9.31 30.04 12.28
N TYR A 61 -9.98 29.48 11.27
CA TYR A 61 -9.44 29.42 9.90
C TYR A 61 -9.56 30.79 9.21
N PRO A 62 -8.69 31.10 8.23
CA PRO A 62 -8.83 32.28 7.38
C PRO A 62 -10.08 32.26 6.49
N ILE A 63 -10.75 33.41 6.34
CA ILE A 63 -11.87 33.57 5.41
C ILE A 63 -11.43 33.24 3.98
N GLY A 64 -12.19 32.40 3.28
CA GLY A 64 -11.87 31.92 1.93
C GLY A 64 -11.10 30.60 1.87
N TYR A 65 -10.54 30.14 3.00
CA TYR A 65 -9.79 28.90 3.12
C TYR A 65 -10.33 28.04 4.27
N THR A 66 -11.49 27.45 4.07
CA THR A 66 -12.06 26.50 5.04
C THR A 66 -11.20 25.23 5.14
N LYS A 67 -11.40 24.47 6.23
CA LYS A 67 -10.72 23.19 6.46
C LYS A 67 -11.07 22.12 5.42
N SER A 68 -12.14 22.30 4.66
CA SER A 68 -12.58 21.42 3.58
C SER A 68 -12.16 21.91 2.18
N ASN A 69 -11.47 23.04 2.07
CA ASN A 69 -11.00 23.54 0.79
C ASN A 69 -9.99 22.57 0.17
N GLN A 70 -10.20 22.19 -1.09
CA GLN A 70 -9.30 21.33 -1.85
C GLN A 70 -7.85 21.84 -1.87
N ALA A 71 -7.64 23.16 -1.99
CA ALA A 71 -6.31 23.78 -1.96
C ALA A 71 -5.64 23.70 -0.59
N VAL A 72 -6.41 23.59 0.49
CA VAL A 72 -5.91 23.37 1.85
C VAL A 72 -5.62 21.89 2.08
N LEU A 73 -6.58 21.03 1.75
CA LEU A 73 -6.53 19.60 2.01
C LEU A 73 -5.40 18.90 1.26
N LEU A 74 -5.18 19.22 -0.01
CA LEU A 74 -4.18 18.54 -0.82
C LEU A 74 -2.75 18.66 -0.25
N PRO A 75 -2.18 19.86 -0.08
CA PRO A 75 -0.83 19.98 0.44
C PRO A 75 -0.74 19.55 1.91
N ALA A 76 -1.80 19.70 2.72
CA ALA A 76 -1.83 19.16 4.08
C ALA A 76 -1.74 17.62 4.09
N PHE A 77 -2.48 16.96 3.19
CA PHE A 77 -2.44 15.51 2.99
C PHE A 77 -1.06 15.06 2.54
N LEU A 78 -0.50 15.73 1.53
CA LEU A 78 0.82 15.36 1.01
C LEU A 78 1.92 15.60 2.05
N ALA A 79 1.91 16.72 2.78
CA ALA A 79 2.89 16.99 3.84
C ALA A 79 2.87 15.87 4.90
N ALA A 80 1.67 15.52 5.38
CA ALA A 80 1.52 14.52 6.43
C ALA A 80 1.95 13.10 5.99
N TYR A 81 1.62 12.69 4.76
CA TYR A 81 1.88 11.33 4.29
C TYR A 81 3.22 11.14 3.56
N SER A 82 3.86 12.22 3.11
CA SER A 82 5.24 12.19 2.57
C SER A 82 6.32 12.51 3.61
N GLY A 83 5.92 12.87 4.84
CA GLY A 83 6.86 13.28 5.90
C GLY A 83 7.46 14.68 5.67
N GLY A 84 6.82 15.51 4.85
CA GLY A 84 7.21 16.89 4.63
C GLY A 84 6.66 17.82 5.71
N ASN A 85 7.31 18.97 5.93
CA ASN A 85 6.79 20.00 6.83
C ASN A 85 5.72 20.83 6.11
N ALA A 86 4.52 20.93 6.69
CA ALA A 86 3.43 21.72 6.12
C ALA A 86 3.75 23.22 6.01
N SER A 87 4.70 23.74 6.80
CA SER A 87 5.12 25.15 6.70
C SER A 87 5.98 25.43 5.46
N SER A 88 6.63 24.41 4.88
CA SER A 88 7.60 24.57 3.78
C SER A 88 7.26 23.76 2.53
N SER A 89 6.31 22.83 2.60
CA SER A 89 5.91 22.01 1.46
C SER A 89 5.28 22.88 0.35
N SER A 90 5.55 22.54 -0.91
CA SER A 90 4.86 23.18 -2.05
C SER A 90 3.36 22.89 -1.97
N THR A 91 2.57 23.95 -2.18
CA THR A 91 1.11 23.98 -2.25
C THR A 91 0.60 23.62 -3.65
N ASP A 92 1.51 23.39 -4.61
CA ASP A 92 1.15 23.07 -5.99
C ASP A 92 0.60 21.66 -6.13
N ILE A 93 -0.36 21.54 -7.06
CA ILE A 93 -0.98 20.27 -7.43
C ILE A 93 0.01 19.35 -8.14
N PHE A 94 0.84 19.93 -9.00
CA PHE A 94 1.81 19.22 -9.84
C PHE A 94 3.17 19.20 -9.19
N ARG A 95 3.71 18.00 -8.97
CA ARG A 95 5.07 17.82 -8.44
C ARG A 95 6.08 17.90 -9.57
N SER A 96 7.05 18.78 -9.44
CA SER A 96 8.14 18.95 -10.40
C SER A 96 9.28 17.95 -10.21
N PHE A 97 9.47 17.42 -9.00
CA PHE A 97 10.52 16.45 -8.69
C PHE A 97 9.94 15.12 -8.17
N PRO A 98 10.23 13.99 -8.83
CA PRO A 98 9.75 12.68 -8.39
C PRO A 98 10.57 12.15 -7.21
N ILE A 99 9.93 11.33 -6.36
CA ILE A 99 10.64 10.54 -5.34
C ILE A 99 11.32 9.35 -6.05
N PRO A 100 12.61 9.06 -5.78
CA PRO A 100 13.28 7.95 -6.43
C PRO A 100 12.68 6.62 -5.99
N ASN A 101 12.36 5.79 -6.98
CA ASN A 101 12.08 4.37 -6.77
C ASN A 101 13.42 3.63 -6.76
N TRP A 102 13.75 2.92 -5.68
CA TRP A 102 15.01 2.18 -5.59
C TRP A 102 14.79 0.67 -5.59
N SER A 103 15.79 -0.04 -6.09
CA SER A 103 15.87 -1.50 -6.11
C SER A 103 17.30 -1.87 -5.76
N ILE A 104 17.49 -2.38 -4.55
CA ILE A 104 18.79 -2.69 -3.98
C ILE A 104 18.89 -4.20 -3.84
N LYS A 105 19.95 -4.78 -4.41
CA LYS A 105 20.29 -6.20 -4.25
C LYS A 105 21.74 -6.33 -3.84
N TYR A 106 21.98 -7.05 -2.75
CA TYR A 106 23.31 -7.27 -2.20
C TYR A 106 23.61 -8.77 -2.05
N ASN A 107 24.65 -9.22 -2.74
CA ASN A 107 25.15 -10.61 -2.69
C ASN A 107 26.57 -10.69 -2.11
N GLY A 108 27.13 -9.58 -1.62
CA GLY A 108 28.52 -9.48 -1.21
C GLY A 108 28.89 -10.29 0.04
N LEU A 109 27.89 -10.76 0.80
CA LEU A 109 28.10 -11.61 1.98
C LEU A 109 28.84 -12.91 1.65
N MET A 110 28.71 -13.41 0.41
CA MET A 110 29.46 -14.55 -0.10
C MET A 110 30.97 -14.34 -0.17
N ARG A 111 31.51 -13.13 0.10
CA ARG A 111 32.95 -12.88 0.17
C ARG A 111 33.57 -13.39 1.48
N TYR A 112 32.81 -13.42 2.57
CA TYR A 112 33.27 -13.86 3.88
C TYR A 112 33.34 -15.39 3.97
N LYS A 113 34.38 -15.91 4.63
CA LYS A 113 34.62 -17.36 4.77
C LYS A 113 33.43 -18.12 5.35
N PHE A 114 32.82 -17.60 6.42
CA PHE A 114 31.62 -18.17 7.03
C PHE A 114 30.49 -18.45 6.03
N PHE A 115 30.22 -17.49 5.12
CA PHE A 115 29.15 -17.63 4.14
C PHE A 115 29.53 -18.58 3.00
N LYS A 116 30.78 -18.54 2.53
CA LYS A 116 31.29 -19.50 1.52
C LYS A 116 31.25 -20.95 2.01
N ASP A 117 31.48 -21.16 3.29
CA ASP A 117 31.54 -22.50 3.85
C ASP A 117 30.14 -23.12 3.98
N LYS A 118 29.12 -22.32 4.34
CA LYS A 118 27.75 -22.79 4.59
C LYS A 118 26.80 -22.69 3.39
N PHE A 119 26.94 -21.66 2.57
CA PHE A 119 26.00 -21.32 1.49
C PHE A 119 26.63 -21.55 0.11
N LYS A 120 25.81 -21.97 -0.86
CA LYS A 120 26.10 -21.90 -2.29
C LYS A 120 25.76 -20.52 -2.86
N ARG A 121 24.65 -19.95 -2.39
CA ARG A 121 24.20 -18.59 -2.75
C ARG A 121 23.59 -17.92 -1.52
N PHE A 122 23.77 -16.60 -1.43
CA PHE A 122 23.12 -15.77 -0.45
C PHE A 122 22.88 -14.39 -1.05
N SER A 123 21.66 -13.90 -0.95
CA SER A 123 21.27 -12.58 -1.45
C SER A 123 20.26 -11.90 -0.55
N LEU A 124 20.43 -10.59 -0.37
CA LEU A 124 19.49 -9.69 0.26
C LEU A 124 18.93 -8.74 -0.79
N GLN A 125 17.64 -8.46 -0.73
CA GLN A 125 16.99 -7.53 -1.64
C GLN A 125 15.98 -6.64 -0.89
N ASN A 126 15.93 -5.37 -1.29
CA ASN A 126 14.94 -4.38 -0.86
C ASN A 126 14.53 -3.56 -2.08
N ASN A 127 13.24 -3.41 -2.31
CA ASN A 127 12.69 -2.57 -3.36
C ASN A 127 11.65 -1.63 -2.77
N TYR A 128 11.65 -0.39 -3.25
CA TYR A 128 10.66 0.63 -2.91
C TYR A 128 10.08 1.25 -4.17
N ARG A 129 8.77 1.43 -4.18
CA ARG A 129 8.07 2.18 -5.22
C ARG A 129 7.00 3.05 -4.61
N ALA A 130 6.97 4.31 -5.03
CA ALA A 130 5.89 5.24 -4.74
C ALA A 130 5.30 5.81 -6.04
N SER A 131 4.02 6.15 -6.01
CA SER A 131 3.35 6.88 -7.08
C SER A 131 2.32 7.84 -6.52
N TYR A 132 2.30 9.05 -7.08
CA TYR A 132 1.28 10.06 -6.86
C TYR A 132 0.47 10.19 -8.16
N THR A 133 -0.81 9.86 -8.09
CA THR A 133 -1.71 9.87 -9.25
C THR A 133 -2.89 10.77 -8.97
N ILE A 134 -3.12 11.72 -9.86
CA ILE A 134 -4.34 12.53 -9.90
C ILE A 134 -5.24 11.89 -10.96
N ASN A 135 -6.39 11.33 -10.56
CA ASN A 135 -7.25 10.57 -11.48
C ASN A 135 -7.83 11.45 -12.59
N GLN A 136 -8.31 12.63 -12.21
CA GLN A 136 -8.86 13.63 -13.11
C GLN A 136 -8.69 15.00 -12.49
N PHE A 137 -8.28 15.97 -13.31
CA PHE A 137 -8.30 17.39 -12.96
C PHE A 137 -8.88 18.19 -14.12
N ARG A 138 -9.50 19.34 -13.81
CA ARG A 138 -10.08 20.25 -14.80
C ARG A 138 -9.89 21.71 -14.38
N SER A 139 -9.94 22.62 -15.35
CA SER A 139 -10.03 24.06 -15.08
C SER A 139 -11.37 24.38 -14.43
N ASN A 140 -11.36 25.33 -13.50
CA ASN A 140 -12.58 25.87 -12.91
C ASN A 140 -13.07 27.10 -13.67
N PHE A 141 -14.29 27.05 -14.20
CA PHE A 141 -14.89 28.19 -14.90
C PHE A 141 -15.29 29.31 -13.94
N ASP A 142 -15.77 28.99 -12.74
CA ASP A 142 -16.17 29.99 -11.75
C ASP A 142 -15.00 30.88 -11.32
N PHE A 143 -13.79 30.29 -11.22
CA PHE A 143 -12.56 31.04 -10.96
C PHE A 143 -12.23 32.05 -12.09
N THR A 144 -12.53 31.68 -13.33
CA THR A 144 -12.23 32.51 -14.51
C THR A 144 -13.25 33.63 -14.68
N GLU A 145 -14.53 33.35 -14.42
CA GLU A 145 -15.61 34.35 -14.53
C GLU A 145 -15.62 35.35 -13.38
N LYS A 146 -15.34 34.88 -12.15
CA LYS A 146 -15.32 35.71 -10.94
C LYS A 146 -14.03 35.50 -10.14
N PRO A 147 -12.92 36.13 -10.56
CA PRO A 147 -11.68 36.10 -9.80
C PRO A 147 -11.90 36.64 -8.38
N GLY A 148 -11.55 35.86 -7.36
CA GLY A 148 -11.79 36.20 -5.95
C GLY A 148 -13.20 35.91 -5.43
N GLY A 149 -14.07 35.32 -6.26
CA GLY A 149 -15.38 34.82 -5.83
C GLY A 149 -15.27 33.65 -4.86
N GLN A 150 -16.34 33.43 -4.10
CA GLN A 150 -16.46 32.33 -3.15
C GLN A 150 -17.54 31.33 -3.57
N ASP A 151 -17.32 30.06 -3.22
CA ASP A 151 -18.30 28.99 -3.38
C ASP A 151 -19.36 28.99 -2.26
N VAL A 152 -20.30 28.03 -2.33
CA VAL A 152 -21.37 27.85 -1.34
C VAL A 152 -20.84 27.60 0.08
N ASN A 153 -19.62 27.07 0.20
CA ASN A 153 -18.97 26.80 1.48
C ASN A 153 -18.04 27.94 1.89
N THR A 154 -18.13 29.12 1.26
CA THR A 154 -17.30 30.31 1.51
C THR A 154 -15.81 30.14 1.17
N ASN A 155 -15.45 29.17 0.32
CA ASN A 155 -14.08 29.00 -0.18
C ASN A 155 -13.83 29.84 -1.42
N PHE A 156 -12.63 30.41 -1.55
CA PHE A 156 -12.22 30.95 -2.84
C PHE A 156 -12.19 29.86 -3.90
N PHE A 157 -12.66 30.20 -5.10
CA PHE A 157 -12.64 29.27 -6.21
C PHE A 157 -11.21 28.80 -6.51
N ASN A 158 -10.99 27.49 -6.49
CA ASN A 158 -9.71 26.91 -6.88
C ASN A 158 -9.56 26.96 -8.40
N LYS A 159 -8.40 27.36 -8.92
CA LYS A 159 -8.12 27.40 -10.37
C LYS A 159 -8.28 26.03 -11.05
N THR A 160 -7.92 24.97 -10.34
CA THR A 160 -7.99 23.59 -10.82
C THR A 160 -8.80 22.76 -9.84
N ILE A 161 -9.86 22.12 -10.33
CA ILE A 161 -10.69 21.20 -9.55
C ILE A 161 -10.17 19.78 -9.78
N MET A 162 -10.12 18.98 -8.73
CA MET A 162 -9.80 17.57 -8.78
C MET A 162 -10.78 16.77 -7.92
N SER A 163 -11.04 15.52 -8.29
CA SER A 163 -11.97 14.65 -7.56
C SER A 163 -11.23 13.73 -6.58
N ASN A 164 -10.27 12.94 -7.07
CA ASN A 164 -9.51 11.99 -6.25
C ASN A 164 -8.01 12.06 -6.50
N ILE A 165 -7.26 11.88 -5.41
CA ILE A 165 -5.82 11.70 -5.43
C ILE A 165 -5.46 10.37 -4.77
N ASN A 166 -4.56 9.64 -5.43
CA ASN A 166 -4.06 8.37 -4.96
C ASN A 166 -2.56 8.46 -4.71
N LEU A 167 -2.15 8.18 -3.47
CA LEU A 167 -0.76 7.98 -3.08
C LEU A 167 -0.56 6.49 -2.78
N VAL A 168 0.20 5.82 -3.63
CA VAL A 168 0.51 4.40 -3.46
C VAL A 168 1.98 4.25 -3.12
N GLU A 169 2.26 3.51 -2.06
CA GLU A 169 3.58 3.21 -1.57
C GLU A 169 3.69 1.69 -1.37
N GLN A 170 4.73 1.08 -1.93
CA GLN A 170 4.95 -0.35 -1.82
C GLN A 170 6.42 -0.68 -1.61
N PHE A 171 6.65 -1.57 -0.65
CA PHE A 171 7.87 -2.29 -0.42
C PHE A 171 7.68 -3.73 -0.90
N SER A 172 8.15 -4.03 -2.10
CA SER A 172 7.93 -5.32 -2.77
C SER A 172 9.25 -5.83 -3.39
N PRO A 173 10.15 -6.39 -2.57
CA PRO A 173 10.02 -6.68 -1.14
C PRO A 173 10.55 -5.58 -0.22
N LEU A 174 10.03 -5.49 1.01
CA LEU A 174 10.65 -4.74 2.10
C LEU A 174 11.99 -5.37 2.47
N ILE A 175 12.01 -6.67 2.69
CA ILE A 175 13.25 -7.44 2.82
C ILE A 175 12.98 -8.79 2.19
N ARG A 176 13.86 -9.21 1.30
CA ARG A 176 13.91 -10.59 0.81
C ARG A 176 15.29 -11.17 1.09
N MET A 177 15.31 -12.33 1.74
CA MET A 177 16.50 -13.14 1.93
C MET A 177 16.33 -14.42 1.13
N ASP A 178 17.20 -14.63 0.14
CA ASP A 178 17.22 -15.83 -0.70
C ASP A 178 18.59 -16.47 -0.60
N PHE A 179 18.62 -17.68 -0.02
CA PHE A 179 19.84 -18.43 0.16
C PHE A 179 19.67 -19.92 -0.14
N GLU A 180 20.77 -20.53 -0.53
CA GLU A 180 20.86 -21.96 -0.83
C GLU A 180 22.06 -22.51 -0.06
N LEU A 181 21.83 -23.53 0.75
CA LEU A 181 22.86 -24.24 1.49
C LEU A 181 23.59 -25.23 0.59
N LYS A 182 24.80 -25.65 1.01
CA LYS A 182 25.53 -26.72 0.31
C LYS A 182 24.76 -28.05 0.28
N SER A 183 23.92 -28.31 1.29
CA SER A 183 22.98 -29.44 1.36
C SER A 183 21.86 -29.39 0.32
N SER A 184 21.79 -28.35 -0.52
CA SER A 184 20.73 -28.13 -1.53
C SER A 184 19.38 -27.73 -0.95
N LEU A 185 19.33 -27.39 0.35
CA LEU A 185 18.21 -26.66 0.94
C LEU A 185 18.22 -25.21 0.45
N ARG A 186 17.11 -24.79 -0.14
CA ARG A 186 16.83 -23.41 -0.56
C ARG A 186 15.81 -22.83 0.40
N VAL A 187 16.07 -21.61 0.85
CA VAL A 187 15.16 -20.86 1.70
C VAL A 187 15.01 -19.47 1.09
N LEU A 188 13.76 -19.07 0.93
CA LEU A 188 13.36 -17.75 0.51
C LEU A 188 12.46 -17.20 1.61
N THR A 189 12.81 -16.07 2.18
CA THR A 189 11.93 -15.34 3.09
C THR A 189 11.74 -13.95 2.55
N GLU A 190 10.50 -13.48 2.55
CA GLU A 190 10.14 -12.20 1.97
C GLU A 190 9.08 -11.53 2.84
N ILE A 191 9.29 -10.25 3.11
CA ILE A 191 8.29 -9.38 3.74
C ILE A 191 7.92 -8.35 2.69
N LYS A 192 6.63 -8.22 2.38
CA LYS A 192 6.08 -7.14 1.55
C LYS A 192 5.19 -6.26 2.41
N LYS A 193 5.23 -4.97 2.12
CA LYS A 193 4.41 -3.98 2.80
C LYS A 193 3.89 -2.99 1.78
N ASP A 194 2.59 -2.80 1.72
CA ASP A 194 1.97 -1.85 0.81
C ASP A 194 0.97 -0.96 1.54
N ARG A 195 0.83 0.28 1.03
CA ARG A 195 -0.12 1.26 1.50
C ARG A 195 -0.64 2.05 0.30
N ALA A 196 -1.96 2.11 0.16
CA ALA A 196 -2.62 2.96 -0.82
C ALA A 196 -3.55 3.92 -0.09
N LEU A 197 -3.37 5.21 -0.32
CA LEU A 197 -4.16 6.28 0.25
C LEU A 197 -4.93 6.94 -0.87
N SER A 198 -6.25 6.91 -0.78
CA SER A 198 -7.16 7.54 -1.72
C SER A 198 -7.91 8.65 -1.01
N MET A 199 -7.55 9.90 -1.33
CA MET A 199 -8.22 11.09 -0.81
C MET A 199 -9.25 11.55 -1.82
N SER A 200 -10.48 11.69 -1.38
CA SER A 200 -11.60 12.21 -2.18
C SER A 200 -11.96 13.61 -1.69
N PHE A 201 -11.90 14.60 -2.57
CA PHE A 201 -12.22 16.00 -2.26
C PHE A 201 -13.71 16.32 -2.40
N ASP A 202 -14.47 15.46 -3.07
CA ASP A 202 -15.92 15.62 -3.21
C ASP A 202 -16.64 15.36 -1.87
N ASN A 203 -16.12 14.45 -1.05
CA ASN A 203 -16.69 14.07 0.25
C ASN A 203 -15.70 14.22 1.42
N ASN A 204 -14.51 14.79 1.17
CA ASN A 204 -13.46 15.04 2.17
C ASN A 204 -13.10 13.83 3.03
N LEU A 205 -12.97 12.67 2.39
CA LEU A 205 -12.78 11.38 3.04
C LEU A 205 -11.52 10.69 2.54
N LEU A 206 -10.77 10.14 3.48
CA LEU A 206 -9.54 9.41 3.21
C LEU A 206 -9.78 7.92 3.35
N THR A 207 -9.57 7.17 2.27
CA THR A 207 -9.52 5.71 2.29
C THR A 207 -8.06 5.25 2.34
N GLU A 208 -7.71 4.48 3.37
CA GLU A 208 -6.39 3.92 3.58
C GLU A 208 -6.46 2.39 3.45
N VAL A 209 -5.85 1.84 2.40
CA VAL A 209 -5.64 0.39 2.24
C VAL A 209 -4.22 0.07 2.68
N LYS A 210 -4.07 -0.90 3.58
CA LYS A 210 -2.79 -1.36 4.11
C LYS A 210 -2.64 -2.85 3.82
N GLY A 211 -1.44 -3.27 3.44
CA GLY A 211 -1.09 -4.67 3.23
C GLY A 211 0.23 -5.01 3.91
N MET A 212 0.27 -6.16 4.59
CA MET A 212 1.49 -6.80 5.05
C MET A 212 1.45 -8.27 4.64
N GLU A 213 2.49 -8.73 3.95
CA GLU A 213 2.61 -10.11 3.49
C GLU A 213 3.96 -10.69 3.93
N TYR A 214 3.91 -11.84 4.58
CA TYR A 214 5.07 -12.65 4.91
C TYR A 214 5.05 -13.87 4.00
N VAL A 215 6.16 -14.15 3.33
CA VAL A 215 6.32 -15.32 2.48
C VAL A 215 7.55 -16.08 2.94
N VAL A 216 7.40 -17.39 3.14
CA VAL A 216 8.47 -18.32 3.47
C VAL A 216 8.40 -19.47 2.48
N GLY A 217 9.33 -19.48 1.53
CA GLY A 217 9.55 -20.56 0.59
C GLY A 217 10.69 -21.46 1.03
N LEU A 218 10.45 -22.76 1.03
CA LEU A 218 11.44 -23.80 1.27
C LEU A 218 11.52 -24.68 0.03
N GLY A 219 12.74 -25.03 -0.37
CA GLY A 219 12.98 -25.96 -1.46
C GLY A 219 14.04 -26.96 -1.05
N TYR A 220 13.83 -28.24 -1.30
CA TYR A 220 14.83 -29.27 -1.03
C TYR A 220 14.84 -30.29 -2.17
N ARG A 221 16.01 -30.82 -2.46
CA ARG A 221 16.18 -31.87 -3.46
C ARG A 221 16.70 -33.13 -2.78
N PHE A 222 15.84 -34.14 -2.67
CA PHE A 222 16.28 -35.49 -2.32
C PHE A 222 16.89 -36.11 -3.56
N LYS A 223 18.18 -36.42 -3.51
CA LYS A 223 18.88 -37.00 -4.65
C LYS A 223 18.69 -38.51 -4.67
N ASP A 224 18.72 -39.07 -5.87
CA ASP A 224 18.92 -40.51 -6.05
C ASP A 224 17.88 -41.39 -5.34
N VAL A 225 16.62 -40.94 -5.29
CA VAL A 225 15.54 -41.73 -4.70
C VAL A 225 15.17 -42.85 -5.66
N ILE A 226 15.11 -44.07 -5.12
CA ILE A 226 14.86 -45.28 -5.90
C ILE A 226 13.40 -45.70 -5.68
N PHE A 227 12.64 -45.80 -6.77
CA PHE A 227 11.32 -46.42 -6.78
C PHE A 227 11.31 -47.61 -7.75
N SER A 228 10.78 -48.74 -7.29
CA SER A 228 10.45 -49.88 -8.17
C SER A 228 9.04 -49.69 -8.71
N SER A 229 8.87 -49.58 -10.03
CA SER A 229 7.56 -49.42 -10.66
C SER A 229 7.51 -50.12 -12.02
N ARG A 230 6.34 -50.66 -12.37
CA ARG A 230 6.06 -51.21 -13.71
C ARG A 230 5.97 -50.13 -14.80
N LEU A 231 5.88 -48.85 -14.39
CA LEU A 231 5.88 -47.68 -15.28
C LEU A 231 7.31 -47.18 -15.58
N ALA A 232 8.33 -47.95 -15.18
CA ALA A 232 9.74 -47.65 -15.44
C ALA A 232 10.13 -47.95 -16.88
N ASP A 233 10.96 -47.09 -17.45
CA ASP A 233 11.57 -47.25 -18.78
C ASP A 233 12.82 -48.18 -18.76
N SER A 234 13.03 -48.89 -17.65
CA SER A 234 14.21 -49.74 -17.40
C SER A 234 13.83 -51.22 -17.40
N PRO A 235 14.62 -52.12 -18.03
CA PRO A 235 14.41 -53.57 -17.99
C PRO A 235 14.38 -54.15 -16.56
N THR A 236 14.99 -53.47 -15.60
CA THR A 236 15.03 -53.89 -14.18
C THR A 236 13.84 -53.38 -13.36
N GLY A 237 12.99 -52.50 -13.90
CA GLY A 237 11.88 -51.88 -13.17
C GLY A 237 12.31 -50.87 -12.09
N ILE A 238 13.61 -50.56 -12.01
CA ILE A 238 14.20 -49.64 -11.04
C ILE A 238 14.34 -48.26 -11.67
N ILE A 239 13.71 -47.26 -11.05
CA ILE A 239 13.82 -45.85 -11.44
C ILE A 239 14.64 -45.14 -10.37
N LYS A 240 15.69 -44.43 -10.81
CA LYS A 240 16.52 -43.60 -9.95
C LYS A 240 16.38 -42.16 -10.41
N SER A 241 15.71 -41.33 -9.62
CA SER A 241 15.54 -39.90 -9.91
C SER A 241 15.57 -39.07 -8.63
N ASP A 242 15.78 -37.78 -8.79
CA ASP A 242 15.65 -36.82 -7.70
C ASP A 242 14.16 -36.52 -7.43
N ILE A 243 13.82 -36.28 -6.16
CA ILE A 243 12.56 -35.65 -5.75
C ILE A 243 12.87 -34.18 -5.45
N ASN A 244 12.22 -33.25 -6.15
CA ASN A 244 12.26 -31.85 -5.75
C ASN A 244 11.01 -31.55 -4.92
N LEU A 245 11.23 -31.19 -3.66
CA LEU A 245 10.21 -30.71 -2.74
C LEU A 245 10.24 -29.17 -2.71
N LYS A 246 9.08 -28.54 -2.79
CA LYS A 246 8.89 -27.11 -2.53
C LYS A 246 7.72 -26.94 -1.58
N ALA A 247 7.88 -26.04 -0.61
CA ALA A 247 6.84 -25.66 0.33
C ALA A 247 6.87 -24.14 0.46
N ASP A 248 5.83 -23.47 -0.03
CA ASP A 248 5.66 -22.02 0.05
C ASP A 248 4.52 -21.71 1.02
N PHE A 249 4.85 -21.07 2.13
CA PHE A 249 3.90 -20.51 3.06
C PHE A 249 3.79 -19.00 2.84
N SER A 250 2.57 -18.48 2.82
CA SER A 250 2.33 -17.04 2.79
C SER A 250 1.26 -16.65 3.80
N TYR A 251 1.46 -15.55 4.50
CA TYR A 251 0.44 -14.91 5.33
C TYR A 251 0.30 -13.46 4.89
N ARG A 252 -0.89 -13.06 4.44
CA ARG A 252 -1.22 -11.70 4.03
C ARG A 252 -2.36 -11.17 4.91
N ASN A 253 -2.12 -10.02 5.53
CA ASN A 253 -3.15 -9.23 6.20
C ASN A 253 -3.37 -7.96 5.37
N ASN A 254 -4.61 -7.71 4.97
CA ASN A 254 -5.03 -6.46 4.37
C ASN A 254 -6.17 -5.81 5.15
N GLN A 255 -6.18 -4.49 5.19
CA GLN A 255 -7.22 -3.70 5.85
C GLN A 255 -7.50 -2.45 5.02
N THR A 256 -8.78 -2.13 4.87
CA THR A 256 -9.29 -0.90 4.25
C THR A 256 -9.97 -0.09 5.34
N LEU A 257 -9.39 1.05 5.67
CA LEU A 257 -9.94 2.00 6.62
C LEU A 257 -10.48 3.22 5.90
N VAL A 258 -11.62 3.69 6.36
CA VAL A 258 -12.23 4.95 5.96
C VAL A 258 -12.08 5.92 7.12
N ARG A 259 -11.46 7.07 6.87
CA ARG A 259 -11.18 8.09 7.89
C ARG A 259 -11.86 9.42 7.54
N TYR A 260 -12.61 9.96 8.49
CA TYR A 260 -13.26 11.27 8.39
C TYR A 260 -12.36 12.34 9.01
N LEU A 261 -12.28 13.50 8.37
CA LEU A 261 -11.38 14.58 8.80
C LEU A 261 -11.93 15.47 9.91
N ASP A 262 -13.26 15.53 10.03
CA ASP A 262 -13.93 16.48 10.90
C ASP A 262 -14.33 15.89 12.25
N TYR A 263 -14.35 14.56 12.38
CA TYR A 263 -14.65 13.87 13.62
C TYR A 263 -13.96 12.50 13.65
N ASP A 264 -13.61 12.05 14.85
CA ASP A 264 -12.89 10.79 15.07
C ASP A 264 -13.80 9.57 14.89
N ASN A 265 -14.08 9.23 13.63
CA ASN A 265 -14.87 8.06 13.25
C ASN A 265 -14.13 7.23 12.20
N ASN A 266 -13.03 6.61 12.59
CA ASN A 266 -12.33 5.69 11.70
C ASN A 266 -13.12 4.39 11.59
N GLN A 267 -13.55 4.04 10.39
CA GLN A 267 -14.32 2.82 10.14
C GLN A 267 -13.50 1.81 9.36
N LEU A 268 -13.50 0.56 9.83
CA LEU A 268 -12.98 -0.55 9.06
C LEU A 268 -14.02 -0.95 8.00
N ALA A 269 -13.77 -0.60 6.75
CA ALA A 269 -14.69 -0.84 5.64
C ALA A 269 -14.51 -2.25 5.04
N ALA A 270 -13.27 -2.73 4.97
CA ALA A 270 -12.96 -4.07 4.47
C ALA A 270 -11.63 -4.57 5.04
N GLY A 271 -11.36 -5.85 4.87
CA GLY A 271 -10.07 -6.44 5.24
C GLY A 271 -10.14 -7.95 5.27
N GLN A 272 -8.99 -8.59 5.12
CA GLN A 272 -8.86 -10.02 4.97
C GLN A 272 -7.50 -10.49 5.48
N ASN A 273 -7.53 -11.52 6.32
CA ASN A 273 -6.38 -12.30 6.72
C ASN A 273 -6.37 -13.58 5.89
N ILE A 274 -5.40 -13.71 5.00
CA ILE A 274 -5.24 -14.86 4.12
C ILE A 274 -3.96 -15.57 4.50
N TRP A 275 -4.01 -16.86 4.74
CA TRP A 275 -2.79 -17.67 4.72
C TRP A 275 -2.91 -18.75 3.66
N SER A 276 -1.78 -19.06 3.03
CA SER A 276 -1.70 -20.14 2.07
C SER A 276 -0.47 -20.99 2.33
N LEU A 277 -0.62 -22.30 2.16
CA LEU A 277 0.45 -23.27 2.18
C LEU A 277 0.37 -24.04 0.86
N LYS A 278 1.40 -23.93 0.04
CA LYS A 278 1.54 -24.68 -1.21
C LYS A 278 2.70 -25.64 -1.06
N LEU A 279 2.43 -26.92 -1.20
CA LEU A 279 3.45 -27.96 -1.18
C LEU A 279 3.41 -28.70 -2.51
N THR A 280 4.57 -28.83 -3.15
CA THR A 280 4.71 -29.58 -4.40
C THR A 280 5.90 -30.51 -4.29
N ALA A 281 5.73 -31.77 -4.71
CA ALA A 281 6.80 -32.74 -4.83
C ALA A 281 6.78 -33.32 -6.24
N ASP A 282 7.84 -33.08 -7.02
CA ASP A 282 8.00 -33.64 -8.36
C ASP A 282 9.00 -34.79 -8.38
N TYR A 283 8.64 -35.86 -9.08
CA TYR A 283 9.47 -37.03 -9.32
C TYR A 283 9.38 -37.44 -10.79
N ALA A 284 10.54 -37.59 -11.45
CA ALA A 284 10.60 -38.05 -12.82
C ALA A 284 10.65 -39.58 -12.86
N PHE A 285 9.66 -40.20 -13.49
CA PHE A 285 9.64 -41.64 -13.74
C PHE A 285 10.50 -42.01 -14.96
N SER A 286 10.57 -41.12 -15.95
CA SER A 286 11.47 -41.22 -17.11
C SER A 286 11.85 -39.82 -17.60
N LYS A 287 12.60 -39.72 -18.71
CA LYS A 287 12.88 -38.42 -19.37
C LYS A 287 11.60 -37.69 -19.79
N ASN A 288 10.54 -38.44 -20.07
CA ASN A 288 9.30 -37.94 -20.66
C ASN A 288 8.14 -37.94 -19.67
N LEU A 289 8.15 -38.80 -18.65
CA LEU A 289 7.07 -38.92 -17.66
C LEU A 289 7.49 -38.36 -16.30
N THR A 290 6.74 -37.37 -15.80
CA THR A 290 6.89 -36.80 -14.45
C THR A 290 5.58 -36.92 -13.68
N ALA A 291 5.64 -37.34 -12.41
CA ALA A 291 4.53 -37.16 -11.49
C ALA A 291 4.79 -36.01 -10.53
N ILE A 292 3.76 -35.22 -10.30
CA ILE A 292 3.80 -34.06 -9.43
C ILE A 292 2.69 -34.24 -8.42
N PHE A 293 3.04 -34.43 -7.16
CA PHE A 293 2.11 -34.27 -6.06
C PHE A 293 1.98 -32.77 -5.75
N TYR A 294 0.76 -32.30 -5.58
CA TYR A 294 0.50 -30.93 -5.13
C TYR A 294 -0.51 -30.93 -3.97
N TYR A 295 -0.30 -30.01 -3.05
CA TYR A 295 -1.19 -29.70 -1.93
C TYR A 295 -1.23 -28.19 -1.75
N ASP A 296 -2.36 -27.58 -2.11
CA ASP A 296 -2.65 -26.16 -1.92
C ASP A 296 -3.72 -26.00 -0.84
N HIS A 297 -3.34 -25.44 0.29
CA HIS A 297 -4.27 -25.04 1.34
C HIS A 297 -4.32 -23.52 1.38
N SER A 298 -5.50 -22.93 1.22
CA SER A 298 -5.72 -21.51 1.41
C SER A 298 -6.84 -21.30 2.42
N PHE A 299 -6.58 -20.47 3.41
CA PHE A 299 -7.56 -20.01 4.38
C PHE A 299 -7.68 -18.50 4.29
N SER A 300 -8.91 -18.00 4.39
CA SER A 300 -9.22 -16.59 4.36
C SER A 300 -10.23 -16.29 5.45
N LYS A 301 -9.93 -15.32 6.31
CA LYS A 301 -10.88 -14.77 7.27
C LYS A 301 -11.03 -13.27 7.02
N ALA A 302 -12.25 -12.83 6.74
CA ALA A 302 -12.55 -11.41 6.67
C ALA A 302 -12.32 -10.75 8.04
N VAL A 303 -11.81 -9.53 8.04
CA VAL A 303 -11.64 -8.74 9.27
C VAL A 303 -12.98 -8.12 9.68
N ILE A 304 -13.89 -7.90 8.74
CA ILE A 304 -15.26 -7.43 8.98
C ILE A 304 -16.20 -8.60 9.32
N SER A 305 -17.16 -8.36 10.21
CA SER A 305 -18.10 -9.38 10.71
C SER A 305 -19.16 -9.83 9.69
N THR A 306 -19.22 -9.20 8.51
CA THR A 306 -20.24 -9.46 7.48
C THR A 306 -19.85 -10.58 6.51
N SER A 307 -18.67 -11.17 6.64
CA SER A 307 -18.14 -12.17 5.71
C SER A 307 -17.67 -13.43 6.44
N PHE A 308 -18.03 -14.59 5.90
CA PHE A 308 -17.67 -15.88 6.46
C PHE A 308 -16.22 -16.27 6.13
N PRO A 309 -15.51 -16.95 7.04
CA PRO A 309 -14.21 -17.52 6.72
C PRO A 309 -14.32 -18.61 5.66
N LEU A 310 -13.36 -18.66 4.75
CA LEU A 310 -13.27 -19.65 3.67
C LEU A 310 -12.01 -20.49 3.83
N THR A 311 -12.16 -21.80 3.67
CA THR A 311 -11.06 -22.77 3.64
C THR A 311 -11.16 -23.56 2.35
N ASN A 312 -10.13 -23.45 1.51
CA ASN A 312 -10.03 -24.18 0.25
C ASN A 312 -8.80 -25.08 0.29
N ILE A 313 -9.00 -26.37 0.07
CA ILE A 313 -7.92 -27.35 -0.02
C ILE A 313 -8.02 -28.02 -1.38
N ARG A 314 -6.91 -27.99 -2.13
CA ARG A 314 -6.77 -28.73 -3.39
C ARG A 314 -5.56 -29.62 -3.24
N SER A 315 -5.74 -30.91 -3.50
CA SER A 315 -4.68 -31.89 -3.42
C SER A 315 -4.84 -32.88 -4.56
N GLY A 316 -3.74 -33.44 -5.03
CA GLY A 316 -3.80 -34.46 -6.06
C GLY A 316 -2.44 -34.78 -6.65
N PHE A 317 -2.48 -35.70 -7.62
CA PHE A 317 -1.35 -36.02 -8.46
C PHE A 317 -1.62 -35.51 -9.87
N THR A 318 -0.63 -34.84 -10.44
CA THR A 318 -0.61 -34.48 -11.86
C THR A 318 0.45 -35.32 -12.54
N LEU A 319 0.05 -36.11 -13.53
CA LEU A 319 0.96 -36.81 -14.42
C LEU A 319 1.21 -35.93 -15.65
N ARG A 320 2.48 -35.67 -15.94
CA ARG A 320 2.91 -34.91 -17.12
C ARG A 320 3.74 -35.82 -18.00
N TYR A 321 3.25 -36.08 -19.21
CA TYR A 321 3.99 -36.77 -20.26
C TYR A 321 4.40 -35.76 -21.33
N ASN A 322 5.71 -35.63 -21.57
CA ASN A 322 6.27 -34.78 -22.61
C ASN A 322 6.68 -35.64 -23.80
N PHE A 323 6.08 -35.40 -24.96
CA PHE A 323 6.49 -36.01 -26.21
C PHE A 323 7.77 -35.31 -26.67
N GLY A 324 8.92 -35.72 -26.14
CA GLY A 324 10.21 -35.29 -26.66
C GLY A 324 10.34 -35.72 -28.13
N ASN A 325 10.67 -34.77 -29.01
CA ASN A 325 11.24 -35.07 -30.33
C ASN A 325 12.65 -35.62 -30.19
#